data_AF-A0AAW2S8R5-F1
#
_entry.id   AF-A0AAW2S8R5-F1
#
_cell.length_a   1.000
_cell.length_b   1.000
_cell.length_c   1.000
_cell.angle_alpha   90.00
_cell.angle_beta   90.00
_cell.angle_gamma   90.00
#
_symmetry.space_group_name_H-M   'P 1'
#
loop_
_entity.id
_entity.type
_entity.pdbx_description
1 polymer ?
#
loop_
_entity_poly.entity_id
_entity_poly.type
_entity_poly.pdbx_seq_one_letter_code
_entity_poly.pdbx_strand_id
1 'polypeptide(L)'
;MQSLIDGFIAPEGWSVWQGTFALDTLYYGEFKNRGPGSDLSRRVRWKVKTITQAIAESFTPGRLFAGDEWVTQSGVPYVAGMVPNV
;
A
#
# COMPACT_ATOMS: atom_id res chain seq x y z
N MET A 1 3.16 0.10 0.24
CA MET A 1 3.61 1.47 -0.06
C MET A 1 5.09 1.57 0.25
N GLN A 2 5.82 2.46 -0.42
CA GLN A 2 7.27 2.64 -0.21
C GLN A 2 8.12 1.38 -0.45
N SER A 3 7.58 0.43 -1.22
CA SER A 3 8.18 -0.88 -1.46
C SER A 3 8.92 -0.94 -2.80
N LEU A 4 9.94 -1.78 -2.91
CA LEU A 4 10.49 -2.21 -4.19
C LEU A 4 9.61 -3.34 -4.75
N ILE A 5 9.11 -3.18 -5.97
CA ILE A 5 8.33 -4.17 -6.70
C ILE A 5 9.09 -4.52 -7.98
N ASP A 6 9.55 -5.76 -8.05
CA ASP A 6 10.30 -6.28 -9.18
C ASP A 6 9.38 -6.76 -10.32
N GLY A 7 9.95 -7.10 -11.47
CA GLY A 7 9.23 -7.27 -12.74
C GLY A 7 8.35 -8.52 -12.85
N PHE A 8 8.32 -9.36 -11.80
CA PHE A 8 7.47 -10.56 -11.79
C PHE A 8 5.99 -10.25 -11.51
N ILE A 9 5.67 -9.06 -11.00
CA ILE A 9 4.28 -8.65 -10.79
C ILE A 9 3.63 -8.30 -12.13
N ALA A 10 2.49 -8.93 -12.39
CA ALA A 10 1.70 -8.65 -13.58
C ALA A 10 1.32 -7.16 -13.67
N PRO A 11 1.40 -6.52 -14.85
CA PRO A 11 1.09 -5.09 -14.99
C PRO A 11 -0.30 -4.68 -14.50
N GLU A 12 -1.27 -5.60 -14.55
CA GLU A 12 -2.64 -5.45 -14.03
C GLU A 12 -2.67 -5.26 -12.49
N GLY A 13 -1.66 -5.78 -11.78
CA GLY A 13 -1.43 -5.64 -10.34
C GLY A 13 -2.30 -6.54 -9.46
N TRP A 14 -3.62 -6.52 -9.68
CA TRP A 14 -4.60 -7.17 -8.81
C TRP A 14 -5.44 -8.19 -9.57
N SER A 15 -5.86 -9.26 -8.90
CA SER A 15 -6.68 -10.34 -9.48
C SER A 15 -8.10 -10.34 -8.93
N VAL A 16 -9.06 -10.69 -9.78
CA VAL A 16 -10.45 -10.91 -9.36
C VAL A 16 -10.51 -12.11 -8.41
N TRP A 17 -11.30 -12.01 -7.34
CA TRP A 17 -11.62 -13.16 -6.50
C TRP A 17 -12.63 -14.09 -7.18
N GLN A 18 -13.85 -13.61 -7.43
CA GLN A 18 -14.92 -14.35 -8.08
C GLN A 18 -15.88 -13.41 -8.82
N GLY A 19 -15.90 -13.47 -10.15
CA GLY A 19 -16.78 -12.63 -10.97
C GLY A 19 -16.63 -11.14 -10.67
N THR A 20 -17.70 -10.48 -10.23
CA THR A 20 -17.69 -9.05 -9.85
C THR A 20 -17.67 -8.83 -8.34
N PHE A 21 -17.45 -9.88 -7.54
CA PHE A 21 -17.45 -9.76 -6.08
C PHE A 21 -16.45 -8.70 -5.61
N ALA A 22 -16.93 -7.80 -4.76
CA ALA A 22 -16.19 -6.72 -4.11
C ALA A 22 -15.48 -5.68 -5.01
N LEU A 23 -15.56 -5.76 -6.35
CA LEU A 23 -14.84 -4.83 -7.24
C LEU A 23 -15.25 -3.36 -7.05
N ASP A 24 -16.46 -3.13 -6.53
CA ASP A 24 -16.99 -1.80 -6.22
C ASP A 24 -16.78 -1.35 -4.77
N THR A 25 -16.43 -2.26 -3.86
CA THR A 25 -16.35 -2.02 -2.40
C THR A 25 -14.95 -2.16 -1.83
N LEU A 26 -14.04 -2.85 -2.53
CA LEU A 26 -12.67 -3.04 -2.09
C LEU A 26 -11.88 -1.73 -2.03
N TYR A 27 -10.83 -1.73 -1.21
CA TYR A 27 -9.85 -0.65 -1.17
C TYR A 27 -8.46 -1.22 -1.42
N TYR A 28 -8.00 -1.10 -2.67
CA TYR A 28 -6.62 -1.33 -3.04
C TYR A 28 -5.99 -0.02 -3.49
N GLY A 29 -4.72 0.18 -3.11
CA GLY A 29 -3.97 1.31 -3.58
C GLY A 29 -2.48 1.17 -3.34
N GLU A 30 -1.74 1.90 -4.15
CA GLU A 30 -0.28 1.89 -4.21
C GLU A 30 0.22 3.31 -4.00
N PHE A 31 1.31 3.46 -3.25
CA PHE A 31 1.89 4.77 -2.95
C PHE A 31 3.41 4.68 -2.86
N LYS A 32 4.09 5.50 -3.67
CA LYS A 32 5.57 5.60 -3.75
C LYS A 32 6.28 4.24 -3.80
N ASN A 33 5.71 3.26 -4.49
CA ASN A 33 6.44 2.04 -4.81
C ASN A 33 7.49 2.35 -5.89
N ARG A 34 8.56 1.55 -5.95
CA ARG A 34 9.67 1.69 -6.90
C ARG A 34 9.93 0.36 -7.59
N GLY A 35 10.70 0.38 -8.68
CA GLY A 35 11.13 -0.82 -9.39
C GLY A 35 10.29 -1.11 -10.65
N PRO A 36 10.70 -2.10 -11.46
CA PRO A 36 10.09 -2.36 -12.75
C PRO A 36 8.62 -2.82 -12.67
N GLY A 37 8.19 -3.41 -11.55
CA GLY A 37 6.79 -3.83 -11.35
C GLY A 37 5.89 -2.75 -10.74
N SER A 38 6.41 -1.56 -10.41
CA SER A 38 5.64 -0.50 -9.75
C SER A 38 4.92 0.46 -10.71
N ASP A 39 5.00 0.23 -12.02
CA ASP A 39 4.26 1.05 -12.99
C ASP A 39 2.75 0.87 -12.82
N LEU A 40 2.04 1.99 -12.68
CA LEU A 40 0.60 2.03 -12.48
C LEU A 40 -0.19 2.13 -13.79
N SER A 41 0.48 2.40 -14.92
CA SER A 41 -0.17 2.73 -16.20
C SER A 41 -1.12 1.62 -16.73
N ARG A 42 -0.88 0.37 -16.31
CA ARG A 42 -1.60 -0.83 -16.74
C ARG A 42 -2.43 -1.50 -15.66
N ARG A 43 -2.54 -0.90 -14.47
CA ARG A 43 -3.34 -1.45 -13.38
C ARG A 43 -4.81 -1.56 -13.76
N VAL A 44 -5.49 -2.55 -13.19
CA VAL A 44 -6.94 -2.71 -13.35
C VAL A 44 -7.68 -1.42 -12.99
N ARG A 45 -8.71 -1.09 -13.77
CA ARG A 45 -9.52 0.14 -13.62
C ARG A 45 -10.77 -0.06 -12.77
N TRP A 46 -10.73 -0.95 -11.78
CA TRP A 46 -11.80 -1.04 -10.79
C TRP A 46 -11.90 0.29 -10.02
N LYS A 47 -12.78 0.40 -9.02
CA LYS A 47 -12.79 1.58 -8.12
C LYS A 47 -11.55 1.67 -7.21
N VAL A 48 -10.40 1.21 -7.69
CA VAL A 48 -9.05 1.39 -7.14
C VAL A 48 -8.84 2.88 -6.90
N LYS A 49 -8.36 3.23 -5.72
CA LYS A 49 -8.28 4.61 -5.27
C LYS A 49 -6.87 5.15 -5.53
N THR A 50 -6.78 6.34 -6.11
CA THR A 50 -5.56 7.13 -6.05
C THR A 50 -5.25 7.42 -4.58
N ILE A 51 -4.09 6.96 -4.11
CA ILE A 51 -3.65 7.23 -2.74
C ILE A 51 -2.95 8.59 -2.70
N THR A 52 -3.50 9.51 -1.91
CA THR A 52 -2.82 10.76 -1.55
C THR A 52 -1.83 10.51 -0.42
N GLN A 53 -0.90 11.44 -0.21
CA GLN A 53 0.03 11.34 0.93
C GLN A 53 -0.72 11.26 2.28
N ALA A 54 -1.77 12.06 2.48
CA ALA A 54 -2.54 12.05 3.72
C ALA A 54 -3.20 10.68 3.99
N ILE A 55 -3.71 10.03 2.93
CA ILE A 55 -4.25 8.68 3.03
C ILE A 55 -3.13 7.68 3.33
N ALA A 56 -1.99 7.74 2.62
CA ALA A 56 -0.85 6.86 2.88
C ALA A 56 -0.38 6.97 4.34
N GLU A 57 -0.32 8.18 4.88
CA GLU A 57 0.03 8.41 6.29
C GLU A 57 -0.97 7.78 7.26
N SER A 58 -2.27 7.72 6.93
CA SER A 58 -3.26 7.03 7.79
C SER A 58 -3.02 5.53 7.90
N PHE A 59 -2.30 4.93 6.94
CA PHE A 59 -1.90 3.53 6.96
C PHE A 59 -0.52 3.31 7.61
N THR A 60 0.16 4.35 8.12
CA THR A 60 1.41 4.13 8.87
C THR A 60 1.10 3.55 10.25
N PRO A 61 1.98 2.72 10.82
CA PRO A 61 1.67 2.01 12.06
C PRO A 61 1.24 2.91 13.22
N GLY A 62 1.91 4.06 13.41
CA GLY A 62 1.59 4.98 14.50
C GLY A 62 0.20 5.63 14.38
N ARG A 63 -0.36 5.74 13.17
CA ARG A 63 -1.72 6.24 12.95
C ARG A 63 -2.76 5.11 12.92
N LEU A 64 -2.47 4.04 12.19
CA LEU A 64 -3.40 2.94 11.94
C LEU A 64 -3.78 2.21 13.24
N PHE A 65 -2.81 2.00 14.13
CA PHE A 65 -3.03 1.33 15.41
C PHE A 65 -3.33 2.29 16.55
N ALA A 66 -3.51 3.58 16.27
CA ALA A 66 -3.77 4.63 17.26
C ALA A 66 -2.73 4.68 18.40
N GLY A 67 -1.47 4.37 18.09
CA GLY A 67 -0.37 4.31 19.05
C GLY A 67 0.56 3.11 18.79
N ASP A 68 1.73 3.14 19.42
CA ASP A 68 2.82 2.20 19.18
C ASP A 68 3.50 1.69 20.46
N GLU A 69 2.90 1.92 21.63
CA GLU A 69 3.40 1.42 22.91
C GLU A 69 3.60 -0.10 22.90
N TRP A 70 2.68 -0.84 22.27
CA TRP A 70 2.73 -2.30 22.17
C TRP A 70 3.97 -2.84 21.44
N VAL A 71 4.55 -2.05 20.51
CA VAL A 71 5.72 -2.46 19.73
C VAL A 71 7.00 -1.79 20.21
N THR A 72 6.95 -0.51 20.63
CA THR A 72 8.12 0.23 21.11
C THR A 72 8.73 -0.39 22.36
N GLN A 73 7.91 -0.95 23.25
CA GLN A 73 8.38 -1.65 24.46
C GLN A 73 9.08 -2.99 24.17
N SER A 74 8.85 -3.58 23.00
CA SER A 74 9.46 -4.87 22.64
C SER A 74 10.94 -4.75 22.24
N GLY A 75 11.43 -3.53 21.96
CA GLY A 75 12.79 -3.29 21.51
C GLY A 75 13.08 -3.66 20.05
N VAL A 76 12.08 -4.12 19.29
CA VAL A 76 12.24 -4.41 17.86
C VAL A 76 12.38 -3.10 17.05
N PRO A 77 13.22 -3.07 16.00
CA PRO A 77 13.28 -1.93 15.10
C PRO A 77 11.92 -1.62 14.48
N TYR A 78 11.53 -0.34 14.51
CA TYR A 78 10.19 0.09 14.15
C TYR A 78 10.22 1.49 13.52
N VAL A 79 9.33 1.72 12.55
CA VAL A 79 9.12 3.02 11.91
C VAL A 79 7.64 3.38 12.02
N ALA A 80 7.34 4.46 12.77
CA ALA A 80 5.96 4.86 13.05
C ALA A 80 5.24 5.55 11.88
N GLY A 81 6.01 6.18 11.01
CA GLY A 81 5.52 7.03 9.92
C GLY A 81 6.02 6.61 8.55
N MET A 82 5.97 7.55 7.61
CA MET A 82 6.54 7.37 6.27
C MET A 82 8.07 7.46 6.34
N VAL A 83 8.76 6.66 5.53
CA VAL A 83 10.22 6.72 5.43
C VAL A 83 10.62 7.86 4.47
N PRO A 84 11.47 8.81 4.89
CA PRO A 84 11.95 9.86 3.99
C PRO A 84 12.79 9.29 2.85
N ASN A 85 12.71 9.89 1.66
CA ASN A 85 13.55 9.57 0.50
C ASN A 85 13.43 8.12 -0.02
N VAL A 86 12.30 7.48 0.29
CA VAL A 86 11.89 6.17 -0.20
C VAL A 86 10.74 6.33 -1.17
#